data_AF-A0A2S5T8G2-F1
#
_entry.id   AF-A0A2S5T8G2-F1
#
_cell.length_a   1.000
_cell.length_b   1.000
_cell.length_c   1.000
_cell.angle_alpha   90.00
_cell.angle_beta   90.00
_cell.angle_gamma   90.00
#
_symmetry.space_group_name_H-M   'P 1'
#
loop_
_entity.id
_entity.type
_entity.pdbx_description
1 polymer ?
#
loop_
_entity_poly.entity_id
_entity_poly.type
_entity_poly.pdbx_seq_one_letter_code
_entity_poly.pdbx_strand_id
1 'polypeptide(L)'
;MGTVYRKTEKGQAEIATRQNQLAVKLRSALIMVDGKRTDEELQRMIGPAAEEILQTLQAEGYIEVIAVTATRNGSAAAAKPAASEGPPSVPPPLKPVEQIRVQAVRFMNEQLGPLGDMLAVKIEKSKTWEDLHPLLVMAHRAIADHRGNATAETFKAAFLG
;
A
#
# COMPACT_ATOMS: atom_id res chain seq x y z
N MET A 1 -24.66 -10.38 -2.46
CA MET A 1 -23.72 -10.06 -3.56
C MET A 1 -22.56 -9.41 -2.86
N GLY A 2 -21.56 -10.20 -2.47
CA GLY A 2 -20.55 -9.78 -1.50
C GLY A 2 -19.58 -8.77 -2.10
N THR A 3 -19.75 -7.51 -1.75
CA THR A 3 -18.86 -6.41 -2.12
C THR A 3 -17.76 -6.29 -1.08
N VAL A 4 -16.51 -6.44 -1.50
CA VAL A 4 -15.35 -6.31 -0.62
C VAL A 4 -14.84 -4.88 -0.69
N TYR A 5 -14.78 -4.24 0.47
CA TYR A 5 -14.22 -2.91 0.64
C TYR A 5 -12.78 -2.99 1.15
N ARG A 6 -11.90 -2.13 0.63
CA ARG A 6 -10.59 -1.84 1.25
C ARG A 6 -10.52 -0.38 1.68
N LYS A 7 -9.63 -0.10 2.63
CA LYS A 7 -9.28 1.28 2.99
C LYS A 7 -8.45 1.93 1.88
N THR A 8 -8.79 3.16 1.56
CA THR A 8 -7.98 4.03 0.70
C THR A 8 -6.82 4.62 1.50
N GLU A 9 -5.90 5.30 0.84
CA GLU A 9 -4.82 6.06 1.49
C GLU A 9 -5.38 7.10 2.47
N LYS A 10 -6.49 7.76 2.10
CA LYS A 10 -7.23 8.69 2.98
C LYS A 10 -7.79 7.99 4.22
N GLY A 11 -8.34 6.78 4.05
CA GLY A 11 -8.80 5.92 5.14
C GLY A 11 -7.69 5.56 6.13
N GLN A 12 -6.54 5.18 5.62
CA GLN A 12 -5.38 4.80 6.44
C GLN A 12 -4.79 6.00 7.18
N ALA A 13 -4.65 7.15 6.50
CA ALA A 13 -4.18 8.39 7.10
C ALA A 13 -5.09 8.83 8.26
N GLU A 14 -6.41 8.66 8.12
CA GLU A 14 -7.36 9.04 9.16
C GLU A 14 -7.30 8.14 10.40
N ILE A 15 -7.05 6.84 10.22
CA ILE A 15 -6.81 5.94 11.35
C ILE A 15 -5.54 6.36 12.10
N ALA A 16 -4.46 6.67 11.36
CA ALA A 16 -3.16 6.98 11.93
C ALA A 16 -3.11 8.35 12.63
N THR A 17 -3.76 9.36 12.06
CA THR A 17 -3.54 10.77 12.47
C THR A 17 -4.77 11.47 13.03
N ARG A 18 -5.98 10.92 12.87
CA ARG A 18 -7.27 11.55 13.22
C ARG A 18 -7.43 12.98 12.67
N GLN A 19 -6.79 13.28 11.54
CA GLN A 19 -6.77 14.63 10.95
C GLN A 19 -8.15 15.10 10.48
N ASN A 20 -9.04 14.20 10.05
CA ASN A 20 -10.35 14.56 9.49
C ASN A 20 -11.49 14.49 10.51
N GLN A 21 -11.17 14.27 11.79
CA GLN A 21 -12.14 14.20 12.90
C GLN A 21 -13.33 13.28 12.64
N LEU A 22 -13.10 12.15 11.96
CA LEU A 22 -14.14 11.19 11.63
C LEU A 22 -14.86 10.71 12.89
N ALA A 23 -16.19 10.62 12.81
CA ALA A 23 -17.02 10.14 13.92
C ALA A 23 -16.53 8.77 14.41
N VAL A 24 -16.53 8.58 15.73
CA VAL A 24 -15.99 7.37 16.39
C VAL A 24 -16.56 6.08 15.78
N LYS A 25 -17.85 6.09 15.43
CA LYS A 25 -18.53 4.95 14.77
C LYS A 25 -17.98 4.64 13.37
N LEU A 26 -17.83 5.67 12.52
CA LEU A 26 -17.25 5.54 11.18
C LEU A 26 -15.81 5.04 11.25
N ARG A 27 -15.03 5.54 12.21
CA ARG A 27 -13.63 5.11 12.40
C ARG A 27 -13.53 3.66 12.83
N SER A 28 -14.38 3.20 13.75
CA SER A 28 -14.42 1.78 14.16
C SER A 28 -14.75 0.87 12.98
N ALA A 29 -15.71 1.25 12.13
CA ALA A 29 -16.00 0.53 10.90
C ALA A 29 -14.83 0.55 9.91
N LEU A 30 -14.21 1.71 9.71
CA LEU A 30 -13.03 1.86 8.86
C LEU A 30 -11.88 0.95 9.32
N ILE A 31 -11.65 0.82 10.64
CA ILE A 31 -10.66 -0.11 11.20
C ILE A 31 -11.01 -1.56 10.83
N MET A 32 -12.28 -1.95 10.83
CA MET A 32 -12.75 -3.30 10.48
C MET A 32 -12.65 -3.65 9.00
N VAL A 33 -12.57 -2.66 8.11
CA VAL A 33 -12.45 -2.85 6.65
C VAL A 33 -11.02 -3.28 6.29
N ASP A 34 -10.74 -4.57 6.19
CA ASP A 34 -9.37 -5.09 5.92
C ASP A 34 -9.10 -5.40 4.44
N GLY A 35 -10.06 -5.19 3.54
CA GLY A 35 -9.94 -5.64 2.15
C GLY A 35 -10.17 -7.14 1.94
N LYS A 36 -10.57 -7.87 2.99
CA LYS A 36 -10.81 -9.33 2.96
C LYS A 36 -12.26 -9.72 3.23
N ARG A 37 -13.00 -8.85 3.92
CA ARG A 37 -14.38 -9.11 4.36
C ARG A 37 -15.35 -8.51 3.36
N THR A 38 -16.42 -9.25 3.06
CA THR A 38 -17.54 -8.72 2.28
C THR A 38 -18.38 -7.76 3.12
N ASP A 39 -19.20 -6.95 2.46
CA ASP A 39 -20.21 -6.09 3.07
C ASP A 39 -21.11 -6.88 4.03
N GLU A 40 -21.51 -8.09 3.63
CA GLU A 40 -22.36 -8.98 4.42
C GLU A 40 -21.68 -9.43 5.73
N GLU A 41 -20.36 -9.66 5.70
CA GLU A 41 -19.59 -9.99 6.91
C GLU A 41 -19.36 -8.76 7.80
N LEU A 42 -19.03 -7.61 7.18
CA LEU A 42 -18.88 -6.35 7.90
C LEU A 42 -20.21 -5.95 8.58
N GLN A 43 -21.34 -6.20 7.93
CA GLN A 43 -22.67 -5.98 8.46
C GLN A 43 -23.00 -6.87 9.66
N ARG A 44 -22.56 -8.13 9.66
CA ARG A 44 -22.69 -8.99 10.85
C ARG A 44 -21.86 -8.51 12.04
N MET A 45 -20.72 -7.86 11.78
CA MET A 45 -19.83 -7.36 12.84
C MET A 45 -20.24 -5.99 13.38
N ILE A 46 -20.62 -5.07 12.50
CA ILE A 46 -20.99 -3.68 12.83
C ILE A 46 -22.47 -3.58 13.24
N GLY A 47 -23.32 -4.45 12.71
CA GLY A 47 -24.77 -4.45 12.92
C GLY A 47 -25.54 -3.69 11.84
N PRO A 48 -26.80 -3.30 12.09
CA PRO A 48 -27.71 -2.77 11.06
C PRO A 48 -27.27 -1.42 10.46
N ALA A 49 -26.40 -0.68 11.14
CA ALA A 49 -25.86 0.59 10.65
C ALA A 49 -24.68 0.43 9.68
N ALA A 50 -24.25 -0.80 9.39
CA ALA A 50 -23.06 -1.05 8.58
C ALA A 50 -23.19 -0.53 7.15
N GLU A 51 -24.34 -0.73 6.50
CA GLU A 51 -24.55 -0.26 5.12
C GLU A 51 -24.41 1.25 5.03
N GLU A 52 -25.10 2.00 5.89
CA GLU A 52 -25.03 3.47 5.93
C GLU A 52 -23.60 3.96 6.21
N ILE A 53 -22.90 3.30 7.13
CA ILE A 53 -21.51 3.63 7.47
C ILE A 53 -20.57 3.34 6.28
N LEU A 54 -20.70 2.20 5.62
CA LEU A 54 -19.87 1.81 4.48
C LEU A 54 -20.14 2.75 3.28
N GLN A 55 -21.39 3.08 3.00
CA GLN A 55 -21.74 4.08 1.99
C GLN A 55 -21.12 5.45 2.31
N THR A 56 -21.19 5.90 3.56
CA THR A 56 -20.61 7.18 3.98
C THR A 56 -19.09 7.16 3.82
N LEU A 57 -18.42 6.10 4.29
CA LEU A 57 -16.98 5.93 4.14
C LEU A 57 -16.55 5.88 2.67
N GLN A 58 -17.37 5.29 1.81
CA GLN A 58 -17.11 5.22 0.37
C GLN A 58 -17.30 6.57 -0.30
N ALA A 59 -18.42 7.27 -0.01
CA ALA A 59 -18.73 8.58 -0.55
C ALA A 59 -17.67 9.63 -0.17
N GLU A 60 -17.19 9.56 1.07
CA GLU A 60 -16.11 10.40 1.58
C GLU A 60 -14.71 9.97 1.11
N GLY A 61 -14.61 8.85 0.40
CA GLY A 61 -13.36 8.33 -0.18
C GLY A 61 -12.39 7.71 0.82
N TYR A 62 -12.86 7.25 1.98
CA TYR A 62 -12.06 6.51 2.98
C TYR A 62 -11.96 5.00 2.66
N ILE A 63 -12.93 4.46 1.92
CA ILE A 63 -12.91 3.08 1.43
C ILE A 63 -13.26 3.03 -0.06
N GLU A 64 -12.79 1.99 -0.73
CA GLU A 64 -13.07 1.72 -2.14
C GLU A 64 -13.46 0.25 -2.32
N VAL A 65 -14.25 -0.02 -3.35
CA VAL A 65 -14.66 -1.39 -3.72
C VAL A 65 -13.56 -2.00 -4.56
N ILE A 66 -13.03 -3.14 -4.12
CA ILE A 66 -11.93 -3.83 -4.82
C ILE A 66 -12.33 -5.15 -5.44
N ALA A 67 -13.43 -5.73 -4.99
CA ALA A 67 -13.96 -6.93 -5.59
C ALA A 67 -15.47 -7.00 -5.35
N VAL A 68 -16.23 -7.22 -6.41
CA VAL A 68 -17.58 -7.74 -6.29
C VAL A 68 -17.44 -9.25 -6.39
N THR A 69 -17.27 -9.90 -5.25
CA THR A 69 -17.12 -11.35 -5.20
C THR A 69 -18.51 -11.97 -5.27
N ALA A 70 -18.83 -12.57 -6.42
CA ALA A 70 -19.84 -13.61 -6.47
C ALA A 70 -19.36 -14.76 -5.56
N THR A 71 -20.06 -14.92 -4.44
CA THR A 71 -19.94 -15.95 -3.40
C THR A 71 -18.92 -17.08 -3.65
N ARG A 72 -17.99 -17.25 -2.70
CA ARG A 72 -17.64 -18.57 -2.16
C ARG A 72 -16.91 -18.41 -0.82
N ASN A 73 -17.63 -18.75 0.25
CA ASN A 73 -17.07 -19.02 1.57
C ASN A 73 -15.89 -20.00 1.48
N GLY A 74 -14.85 -19.72 2.28
CA GLY A 74 -13.74 -20.64 2.50
C GLY A 74 -12.71 -20.07 3.45
N SER A 75 -12.99 -20.18 4.75
CA SER A 75 -12.04 -19.96 5.84
C SER A 75 -10.76 -20.79 5.64
N ALA A 76 -9.58 -20.16 5.81
CA ALA A 76 -8.38 -20.85 6.28
C ALA A 76 -7.43 -19.87 6.97
N ALA A 77 -7.12 -20.21 8.22
CA ALA A 77 -6.29 -19.49 9.15
C ALA A 77 -4.79 -19.52 8.79
N ALA A 78 -4.07 -18.57 9.38
CA ALA A 78 -2.68 -18.63 9.82
C ALA A 78 -1.59 -19.01 8.80
N ALA A 79 -0.75 -18.04 8.45
CA ALA A 79 0.68 -18.02 8.79
C ALA A 79 1.41 -16.92 7.99
N LYS A 80 2.08 -16.01 8.71
CA LYS A 80 3.38 -15.48 8.27
C LYS A 80 4.42 -16.59 8.52
N PRO A 81 5.63 -16.58 7.90
CA PRO A 81 6.19 -15.62 6.95
C PRO A 81 6.90 -16.30 5.74
N ALA A 82 7.49 -15.47 4.87
CA ALA A 82 8.55 -15.76 3.91
C ALA A 82 8.16 -16.08 2.45
N ALA A 83 8.73 -15.23 1.58
CA ALA A 83 9.36 -15.51 0.28
C ALA A 83 8.57 -16.17 -0.87
N SER A 84 8.98 -15.76 -2.07
CA SER A 84 8.70 -16.31 -3.41
C SER A 84 7.41 -15.81 -4.09
N GLU A 85 7.54 -14.91 -5.08
CA GLU A 85 7.73 -15.21 -6.52
C GLU A 85 6.44 -15.78 -7.14
N GLY A 86 5.60 -14.99 -7.81
CA GLY A 86 5.67 -14.74 -9.27
C GLY A 86 4.33 -15.13 -9.94
N PRO A 87 3.93 -14.56 -11.10
CA PRO A 87 2.59 -13.94 -11.28
C PRO A 87 1.64 -14.65 -12.27
N PRO A 88 0.41 -14.13 -12.46
CA PRO A 88 -0.12 -13.91 -13.80
C PRO A 88 -0.21 -12.41 -14.09
N SER A 89 0.29 -12.05 -15.27
CA SER A 89 0.37 -10.72 -15.82
C SER A 89 -0.96 -9.97 -15.78
N VAL A 90 -0.98 -8.87 -15.03
CA VAL A 90 -1.88 -7.73 -15.27
C VAL A 90 -0.97 -6.54 -15.63
N PRO A 91 -1.31 -5.70 -16.62
CA PRO A 91 -0.48 -4.54 -16.96
C PRO A 91 -0.27 -3.70 -15.68
N PRO A 92 0.95 -3.21 -15.43
CA PRO A 92 1.25 -2.57 -14.15
C PRO A 92 0.33 -1.36 -13.97
N PRO A 93 -0.47 -1.26 -12.89
CA PRO A 93 -0.94 0.05 -12.48
C PRO A 93 0.33 0.85 -12.21
N LEU A 94 0.49 1.99 -12.90
CA LEU A 94 1.56 2.94 -12.65
C LEU A 94 1.64 3.13 -11.14
N LYS A 95 2.69 2.59 -10.51
CA LYS A 95 2.82 2.62 -9.05
C LYS A 95 2.76 4.10 -8.65
N PRO A 96 1.90 4.49 -7.69
CA PRO A 96 1.88 5.87 -7.23
C PRO A 96 3.29 6.30 -6.86
N VAL A 97 3.73 7.49 -7.30
CA VAL A 97 5.08 8.03 -7.07
C VAL A 97 5.47 7.96 -5.59
N GLU A 98 4.48 8.18 -4.71
CA GLU A 98 4.54 7.98 -3.26
C GLU A 98 4.99 6.56 -2.85
N GLN A 99 4.40 5.51 -3.45
CA GLN A 99 4.79 4.12 -3.16
C GLN A 99 6.18 3.78 -3.68
N ILE A 100 6.54 4.25 -4.88
CA ILE A 100 7.89 4.06 -5.43
C ILE A 100 8.92 4.68 -4.49
N ARG A 101 8.64 5.89 -4.00
CA ARG A 101 9.48 6.63 -3.05
C ARG A 101 9.69 5.85 -1.75
N VAL A 102 8.60 5.44 -1.08
CA VAL A 102 8.68 4.70 0.19
C VAL A 102 9.43 3.39 0.02
N GLN A 103 9.19 2.65 -1.06
CA GLN A 103 9.90 1.39 -1.31
C GLN A 103 11.38 1.61 -1.64
N ALA A 104 11.72 2.64 -2.43
CA ALA A 104 13.11 2.96 -2.75
C ALA A 104 13.92 3.38 -1.51
N VAL A 105 13.33 4.23 -0.65
CA VAL A 105 13.93 4.64 0.64
C VAL A 105 14.20 3.44 1.53
N ARG A 106 13.22 2.55 1.64
CA ARG A 106 13.36 1.34 2.44
C ARG A 106 14.46 0.43 1.89
N PHE A 107 14.48 0.20 0.58
CA PHE A 107 15.50 -0.62 -0.07
C PHE A 107 16.91 -0.02 0.12
N MET A 108 17.05 1.29 -0.01
CA MET A 108 18.30 2.00 0.25
C MET A 108 18.77 1.83 1.69
N ASN A 109 17.87 1.92 2.68
CA ASN A 109 18.21 1.69 4.08
C ASN A 109 18.59 0.22 4.37
N GLU A 110 17.90 -0.75 3.76
CA GLU A 110 18.22 -2.17 3.94
C GLU A 110 19.57 -2.54 3.30
N GLN A 111 19.88 -1.97 2.12
CA GLN A 111 21.11 -2.30 1.40
C GLN A 111 22.31 -1.45 1.83
N LEU A 112 22.18 -0.14 2.00
CA LEU A 112 23.33 0.73 2.26
C LEU A 112 23.40 1.19 3.72
N GLY A 113 22.29 1.07 4.48
CA GLY A 113 22.20 1.53 5.85
C GLY A 113 22.62 3.01 5.97
N PRO A 114 23.49 3.37 6.94
CA PRO A 114 23.88 4.76 7.16
C PRO A 114 24.65 5.39 5.98
N LEU A 115 25.24 4.59 5.09
CA LEU A 115 25.90 5.09 3.87
C LEU A 115 24.89 5.57 2.82
N GLY A 116 23.66 5.04 2.84
CA GLY A 116 22.60 5.39 1.89
C GLY A 116 21.66 6.49 2.38
N ASP A 117 21.82 6.93 3.63
CA ASP A 117 20.87 7.81 4.33
C ASP A 117 20.66 9.15 3.60
N MET A 118 21.75 9.82 3.18
CA MET A 118 21.63 11.09 2.45
C MET A 118 20.86 10.96 1.13
N LEU A 119 20.99 9.83 0.43
CA LEU A 119 20.28 9.58 -0.81
C LEU A 119 18.82 9.19 -0.55
N ALA A 120 18.58 8.40 0.49
CA ALA A 120 17.24 8.04 0.96
C ALA A 120 16.43 9.28 1.38
N VAL A 121 17.01 10.21 2.12
CA VAL A 121 16.35 11.48 2.51
C VAL A 121 16.01 12.33 1.29
N LYS A 122 16.85 12.34 0.26
CA LYS A 122 16.57 13.09 -0.98
C LYS A 122 15.41 12.47 -1.75
N ILE A 123 15.42 11.14 -1.89
CA ILE A 123 14.33 10.37 -2.50
C ILE A 123 13.01 10.64 -1.76
N GLU A 124 13.01 10.63 -0.41
CA GLU A 124 11.84 10.91 0.42
C GLU A 124 11.27 12.32 0.22
N LYS A 125 12.13 13.31 -0.05
CA LYS A 125 11.71 14.70 -0.28
C LYS A 125 11.13 14.95 -1.67
N SER A 126 11.37 14.07 -2.63
CA SER A 126 10.90 14.22 -4.02
C SER A 126 9.42 13.94 -4.15
N LYS A 127 8.67 14.91 -4.68
CA LYS A 127 7.20 14.82 -4.80
C LYS A 127 6.70 14.45 -6.19
N THR A 128 7.55 14.58 -7.21
CA THR A 128 7.20 14.34 -8.62
C THR A 128 8.13 13.29 -9.21
N TRP A 129 7.65 12.59 -10.25
CA TRP A 129 8.44 11.59 -10.97
C TRP A 129 9.71 12.18 -11.59
N GLU A 130 9.63 13.42 -12.08
CA GLU A 130 10.75 14.12 -12.69
C GLU A 130 11.91 14.37 -11.71
N ASP A 131 11.60 14.61 -10.43
CA ASP A 131 12.61 14.78 -9.37
C ASP A 131 13.07 13.43 -8.79
N LEU A 132 12.16 12.46 -8.72
CA LEU A 132 12.43 11.13 -8.20
C LEU A 132 13.30 10.28 -9.13
N HIS A 133 13.04 10.31 -10.44
CA HIS A 133 13.73 9.50 -11.44
C HIS A 133 15.26 9.67 -11.42
N PRO A 134 15.85 10.90 -11.46
CA PRO A 134 17.30 11.05 -11.39
C PRO A 134 17.88 10.53 -10.07
N LEU A 135 17.14 10.63 -8.96
CA LEU A 135 17.58 10.11 -7.66
C LEU A 135 17.55 8.58 -7.61
N LEU A 136 16.58 7.93 -8.27
CA LEU A 136 16.55 6.47 -8.44
C LEU A 136 17.73 5.97 -9.29
N VAL A 137 18.10 6.70 -10.35
CA VAL A 137 19.29 6.37 -11.16
C VAL A 137 20.57 6.50 -10.32
N MET A 138 20.67 7.53 -9.48
CA MET A 138 21.80 7.68 -8.55
C MET A 138 21.83 6.59 -7.48
N ALA A 139 20.67 6.21 -6.92
CA ALA A 139 20.53 5.11 -5.96
C ALA A 139 20.97 3.77 -6.56
N HIS A 140 20.53 3.47 -7.78
CA HIS A 140 20.97 2.28 -8.53
C HIS A 140 22.50 2.21 -8.61
N ARG A 141 23.15 3.32 -8.98
CA ARG A 141 24.61 3.38 -9.10
C ARG A 141 25.30 3.19 -7.75
N ALA A 142 24.78 3.80 -6.68
CA ALA A 142 25.31 3.63 -5.34
C ALA A 142 25.18 2.17 -4.84
N ILE A 143 24.06 1.51 -5.15
CA ILE A 143 23.87 0.09 -4.83
C ILE A 143 24.87 -0.77 -5.62
N ALA A 144 25.10 -0.48 -6.90
CA ALA A 144 26.07 -1.22 -7.71
C ALA A 144 27.49 -1.13 -7.15
N ASP A 145 27.90 0.05 -6.67
CA ASP A 145 29.23 0.32 -6.13
C ASP A 145 29.47 -0.42 -4.79
N HIS A 146 28.46 -0.44 -3.91
CA HIS A 146 28.62 -0.98 -2.55
C HIS A 146 28.14 -2.44 -2.37
N ARG A 147 27.14 -2.89 -3.14
CA ARG A 147 26.54 -4.25 -3.03
C ARG A 147 26.80 -5.12 -4.25
N GLY A 148 27.18 -4.53 -5.37
CA GLY A 148 27.44 -5.24 -6.62
C GLY A 148 26.28 -5.21 -7.61
N ASN A 149 26.57 -5.66 -8.83
CA ASN A 149 25.69 -5.46 -9.99
C ASN A 149 24.35 -6.22 -9.90
N ALA A 150 24.31 -7.39 -9.23
CA ALA A 150 23.09 -8.18 -9.11
C ALA A 150 21.99 -7.47 -8.29
N THR A 151 22.37 -6.83 -7.18
CA THR A 151 21.43 -6.06 -6.34
C THR A 151 20.99 -4.78 -7.05
N ALA A 152 21.88 -4.16 -7.83
CA ALA A 152 21.56 -2.98 -8.62
C ALA A 152 20.53 -3.30 -9.72
N GLU A 153 20.73 -4.38 -10.48
CA GLU A 153 19.78 -4.82 -11.52
C GLU A 153 18.38 -5.10 -10.94
N THR A 154 18.32 -5.68 -9.73
CA THR A 154 17.06 -5.89 -9.01
C THR A 154 16.38 -4.57 -8.66
N PHE A 155 17.14 -3.57 -8.20
CA PHE A 155 16.64 -2.23 -7.93
C PHE A 155 16.12 -1.55 -9.22
N LYS A 156 16.88 -1.64 -10.31
CA LYS A 156 16.49 -1.09 -11.61
C LYS A 156 15.17 -1.70 -12.11
N ALA A 157 15.04 -3.03 -12.08
CA ALA A 157 13.82 -3.71 -12.49
C ALA A 157 12.60 -3.33 -11.62
N ALA A 158 12.81 -3.02 -10.34
CA ALA A 158 11.74 -2.65 -9.42
C ALA A 158 11.27 -1.19 -9.56
N PHE A 159 12.19 -0.26 -9.88
CA PHE A 159 11.96 1.19 -9.75
C PHE A 159 12.22 2.02 -11.03
N LEU A 160 12.98 1.50 -12.00
CA LEU A 160 13.37 2.18 -13.25
C LEU A 160 12.90 1.41 -14.51
N GLY A 161 12.15 0.33 -14.33
CA GLY A 161 11.62 -0.54 -15.39
C GLY A 161 10.20 -0.20 -15.81
#